data_AF-A0A2H3D023-F1
#
_entry.id   AF-A0A2H3D023-F1
#
_cell.length_a   1.000
_cell.length_b   1.000
_cell.length_c   1.000
_cell.angle_alpha   90.00
_cell.angle_beta   90.00
_cell.angle_gamma   90.00
#
_symmetry.space_group_name_H-M   'P 1'
#
loop_
_entity.id
_entity.type
_entity.pdbx_description
1 polymer ?
#
loop_
_entity_poly.entity_id
_entity_poly.type
_entity_poly.pdbx_seq_one_letter_code
_entity_poly.pdbx_strand_id
1 'polypeptide(L)' 'MRHTSMAQTLGPDVPFAMIAASEVYSLSISKTEGLTLAFRRSIGIRITEEPERVEREVVEIN' A
#
# COMPACT_ATOMS: atom_id res chain seq x y z
N MET A 1 0.59 9.03 8.41
CA MET A 1 1.19 8.93 7.05
C MET A 1 0.11 8.58 6.00
N ARG A 2 -0.95 9.41 5.90
CA ARG A 2 -2.09 9.28 4.98
C ARG A 2 -2.64 10.68 4.67
N HIS A 3 -1.94 11.52 3.91
CA HIS A 3 -2.26 12.96 3.87
C HIS A 3 -2.28 13.59 2.47
N THR A 4 -2.96 12.98 1.51
CA THR A 4 -3.49 13.73 0.36
C THR A 4 -4.97 13.42 0.21
N SER A 5 -5.81 14.47 0.11
CA SER A 5 -7.26 14.32 0.03
C SER A 5 -7.68 13.45 -1.17
N MET A 6 -6.94 13.53 -2.27
CA MET A 6 -7.17 12.70 -3.46
C MET A 6 -6.99 11.20 -3.18
N ALA A 7 -5.96 10.81 -2.42
CA ALA A 7 -5.71 9.41 -2.12
C ALA A 7 -6.81 8.80 -1.22
N GLN A 8 -7.39 9.60 -0.32
CA GLN A 8 -8.50 9.14 0.53
C GLN A 8 -9.77 8.86 -0.27
N THR A 9 -10.02 9.62 -1.33
CA THR A 9 -11.18 9.43 -2.21
C THR A 9 -11.10 8.15 -3.05
N LEU A 10 -9.91 7.56 -3.24
CA LEU A 10 -9.74 6.33 -4.01
C LEU A 10 -10.34 5.08 -3.32
N GLY A 11 -10.58 5.15 -2.01
CA GLY A 11 -11.09 4.04 -1.22
C GLY A 11 -9.99 3.16 -0.59
N PRO A 12 -10.34 2.36 0.44
CA PRO A 12 -9.37 1.66 1.28
C PRO A 12 -8.58 0.56 0.55
N ASP A 13 -9.12 0.03 -0.55
CA ASP A 13 -8.52 -1.08 -1.30
C ASP A 13 -7.65 -0.63 -2.48
N VAL A 14 -7.55 0.68 -2.73
CA VAL A 14 -6.72 1.22 -3.82
C VAL A 14 -5.35 1.59 -3.25
N PRO A 15 -4.27 0.89 -3.64
CA PRO A 15 -2.95 1.20 -3.14
C PRO A 15 -2.47 2.57 -3.65
N PHE A 16 -1.80 3.30 -2.78
CA PHE A 16 -1.21 4.59 -3.09
C PHE A 16 0.15 4.70 -2.39
N ALA A 17 1.22 4.88 -3.17
CA ALA A 17 2.55 5.11 -2.63
C ALA A 17 2.94 6.59 -2.77
N MET A 18 3.14 7.27 -1.64
CA MET A 18 3.86 8.54 -1.64
C MET A 18 5.36 8.26 -1.76
N ILE A 19 6.04 9.05 -2.58
CA ILE A 19 7.49 9.03 -2.72
C ILE A 19 8.02 10.47 -2.71
N ALA A 20 9.03 10.73 -1.88
CA ALA A 20 9.80 11.96 -1.97
C ALA A 20 10.89 11.79 -3.03
N ALA A 21 11.12 12.81 -3.84
CA ALA A 21 12.13 12.75 -4.90
C ALA A 21 13.52 12.37 -4.37
N SER A 22 13.89 12.83 -3.17
CA SER A 22 15.15 12.48 -2.51
C SER A 22 15.34 10.99 -2.27
N GLU A 23 14.25 10.22 -2.08
CA GLU A 23 14.32 8.76 -1.90
C GLU A 23 14.79 8.05 -3.18
N VAL A 24 14.52 8.64 -4.36
CA VAL A 24 14.98 8.12 -5.67
C VAL A 24 16.47 8.38 -5.90
N TYR A 25 17.03 9.43 -5.30
CA TYR A 25 18.44 9.81 -5.44
C TYR A 25 19.33 9.25 -4.31
N SER A 26 18.88 8.20 -3.61
CA SER A 26 19.65 7.53 -2.56
C SER A 26 20.93 6.85 -3.08
N LEU A 27 21.91 6.68 -2.20
CA LEU A 27 23.12 5.88 -2.45
C LEU A 27 22.87 4.36 -2.30
N SER A 28 21.76 3.97 -1.65
CA SER A 28 21.49 2.57 -1.30
C SER A 28 20.96 1.72 -2.46
N ILE A 29 20.22 2.32 -3.39
CA ILE A 29 19.61 1.63 -4.54
C ILE A 29 19.72 2.49 -5.79
N SER A 30 19.71 1.85 -6.96
CA SER A 30 19.74 2.60 -8.22
C SER A 30 18.45 3.41 -8.42
N LYS A 31 18.53 4.54 -9.14
CA LYS A 31 17.37 5.39 -9.43
C LYS A 31 16.24 4.60 -10.11
N THR A 32 16.61 3.74 -11.07
CA THR A 32 15.68 2.86 -11.79
C THR A 32 14.97 1.91 -10.83
N GLU A 33 15.71 1.32 -9.90
CA GLU A 33 15.15 0.40 -8.91
C GLU A 33 14.23 1.13 -7.91
N GLY A 34 14.63 2.32 -7.44
CA GLY A 34 13.80 3.16 -6.58
C GLY A 34 12.44 3.48 -7.21
N LEU A 35 12.44 3.88 -8.49
CA LEU A 35 11.21 4.09 -9.25
C LEU A 35 10.43 2.80 -9.47
N THR A 36 11.10 1.70 -9.80
CA THR A 36 10.46 0.40 -10.03
C THR A 36 9.71 -0.07 -8.79
N LEU A 37 10.30 0.07 -7.60
CA LEU A 37 9.66 -0.27 -6.33
C LEU A 37 8.48 0.66 -6.04
N ALA A 38 8.62 1.96 -6.28
CA ALA A 38 7.54 2.94 -6.10
C ALA A 38 6.30 2.58 -6.97
N PHE A 39 6.53 2.23 -8.24
CA PHE A 39 5.46 1.79 -9.14
C PHE A 39 4.83 0.47 -8.68
N ARG A 40 5.63 -0.54 -8.34
CA ARG A 40 5.11 -1.85 -7.87
C ARG A 40 4.25 -1.71 -6.61
N ARG A 41 4.62 -0.82 -5.67
CA ARG A 41 3.83 -0.55 -4.46
C ARG A 41 2.53 0.20 -4.73
N SER A 42 2.42 0.86 -5.89
CA SER A 42 1.22 1.63 -6.29
C SER A 42 0.24 0.82 -7.14
N ILE A 43 0.57 -0.43 -7.47
CA ILE A 43 -0.26 -1.29 -8.33
C ILE A 43 -0.80 -2.44 -7.48
N GLY A 44 -2.12 -2.51 -7.35
CA GLY A 44 -2.82 -3.57 -6.64
C GLY A 44 -3.35 -4.63 -7.60
N ILE A 45 -3.23 -5.90 -7.22
CA ILE A 45 -3.89 -7.02 -7.90
C ILE A 45 -4.99 -7.51 -6.96
N ARG A 46 -6.24 -7.52 -7.45
CA ARG A 46 -7.39 -8.04 -6.69
C ARG A 46 -7.72 -9.45 -7.18
N ILE A 47 -7.69 -10.40 -6.27
CA ILE A 47 -8.08 -11.79 -6.51
C ILE A 47 -9.31 -12.06 -5.65
N THR A 48 -10.33 -12.67 -6.24
CA THR A 48 -11.55 -13.05 -5.54
C THR A 48 -11.53 -14.55 -5.31
N GLU A 49 -11.61 -14.96 -4.05
CA GLU A 49 -11.71 -16.36 -3.62
C GLU A 49 -12.84 -16.48 -2.58
N GLU A 50 -13.37 -17.67 -2.37
CA GLU A 50 -14.34 -17.97 -1.30
C GLU A 50 -13.58 -18.50 -0.07
N PRO A 51 -13.24 -17.67 0.93
CA PRO A 51 -12.56 -18.15 2.13
C PRO A 51 -13.56 -18.80 3.10
N GLU A 52 -13.12 -19.83 3.81
CA GLU A 52 -13.82 -20.31 5.00
C GLU A 52 -13.68 -19.27 6.11
N ARG A 53 -14.79 -18.59 6.46
CA ARG A 53 -14.80 -17.50 7.44
C ARG A 53 -15.45 -17.99 8.74
N VAL A 54 -14.74 -17.83 9.85
CA VAL A 54 -15.26 -18.10 11.19
C VAL A 54 -15.54 -16.78 11.88
N GLU A 55 -16.79 -16.54 12.27
CA GLU A 55 -17.21 -15.33 12.99
C GLU A 55 -17.50 -15.68 14.46
N ARG A 56 -16.87 -14.94 15.38
CA ARG A 56 -16.99 -15.12 16.84
C ARG A 56 -16.98 -13.75 17.53
N GLU A 57 -17.63 -13.66 18.68
CA GLU A 57 -17.61 -12.47 19.54
C GLU A 57 -16.24 -12.33 20.22
N VAL A 58 -15.70 -11.10 20.23
CA VAL A 58 -14.47 -10.79 20.97
C VAL A 58 -14.87 -10.43 22.39
N VAL A 59 -14.56 -11.32 23.34
CA VAL A 59 -14.92 -11.13 24.77
C VAL A 59 -13.84 -10.34 25.52
N GLU A 60 -12.57 -10.52 25.17
CA GLU A 60 -11.45 -9.83 25.81
C GLU A 60 -10.29 -9.66 24.84
N ILE A 61 -9.61 -8.51 24.91
CA ILE A 61 -8.34 -8.24 24.22
C ILE A 61 -7.34 -7.89 25.32
N ASN A 62 -6.39 -8.78 25.60
CA ASN A 62 -5.27 -8.54 26.52
C ASN A 62 -4.18 -7.68 25.89
#